data_AF-A0A7C1WYY1-F1
#
_entry.id   AF-A0A7C1WYY1-F1
#
_cell.length_a   1.000
_cell.length_b   1.000
_cell.length_c   1.000
_cell.angle_alpha   90.00
_cell.angle_beta   90.00
_cell.angle_gamma   90.00
#
_symmetry.space_group_name_H-M   'P 1'
#
loop_
_entity.id
_entity.type
_entity.pdbx_description
1 polymer ?
#
loop_
_entity_poly.entity_id
_entity_poly.type
_entity_poly.pdbx_seq_one_letter_code
_entity_poly.pdbx_strand_id
1 'polypeptide(L)' 'MNERANPGVTYLIECAQETKIESRLFAIYEALAEAGGLIPQEFLIKVARETTAGPKLQLLIRLIGRASRAQVY' A
#
# COMPACT_ATOMS: atom_id res chain seq x y z
N MET A 1 -9.80 17.08 -10.88
CA MET A 1 -10.82 16.15 -10.35
C MET A 1 -10.45 15.88 -8.91
N ASN A 2 -11.29 16.25 -7.94
CA ASN A 2 -11.06 15.87 -6.55
C ASN A 2 -11.36 14.38 -6.44
N GLU A 3 -10.33 13.54 -6.58
CA GLU A 3 -10.37 12.15 -6.13
C GLU A 3 -10.71 12.19 -4.65
N ARG A 4 -12.00 12.07 -4.32
CA ARG A 4 -12.43 11.80 -2.95
C ARG A 4 -11.67 10.55 -2.53
N ALA A 5 -10.80 10.69 -1.53
CA ALA A 5 -10.07 9.57 -0.96
C ALA A 5 -11.07 8.44 -0.71
N ASN A 6 -10.84 7.29 -1.36
CA ASN A 6 -11.70 6.13 -1.23
C ASN A 6 -11.74 5.78 0.27
N PRO A 7 -12.92 5.81 0.94
CA PRO A 7 -13.00 5.59 2.38
C PRO A 7 -12.38 4.26 2.81
N GLY A 8 -12.44 3.23 1.95
CA GLY A 8 -11.78 1.95 2.18
C GLY A 8 -10.25 2.04 2.15
N VAL A 9 -9.68 2.82 1.23
CA VAL A 9 -8.22 3.05 1.18
C VAL A 9 -7.76 3.83 2.41
N THR A 10 -8.49 4.88 2.81
CA THR A 10 -8.18 5.64 4.02
C THR A 10 -8.18 4.73 5.25
N TYR A 11 -9.22 3.91 5.42
CA TYR A 11 -9.30 2.96 6.52
C TYR A 11 -8.14 1.95 6.53
N LEU A 12 -7.75 1.42 5.37
CA LEU A 12 -6.62 0.49 5.27
C LEU A 12 -5.29 1.17 5.63
N ILE A 13 -5.09 2.43 5.27
CA ILE A 13 -3.90 3.20 5.66
C ILE A 13 -3.85 3.41 7.18
N GLU A 14 -4.97 3.79 7.79
CA GLU A 14 -5.08 3.92 9.26
C GLU A 14 -4.76 2.59 9.95
N CYS A 15 -5.34 1.48 9.47
CA CYS A 15 -5.05 0.14 9.97
C CYS A 15 -3.55 -0.20 9.88
N ALA A 16 -2.89 0.15 8.77
CA ALA A 16 -1.46 -0.10 8.59
C ALA A 16 -0.59 0.73 9.55
N GLN A 17 -1.02 1.93 9.93
CA GLN A 17 -0.27 2.79 10.85
C GLN A 17 -0.41 2.32 12.31
N GLU A 18 -1.56 1.77 12.69
CA GLU A 18 -1.83 1.31 14.05
C GLU A 18 -1.31 -0.10 14.34
N THR A 19 -1.21 -0.95 13.32
CA THR A 19 -0.84 -2.36 13.52
C THR A 19 0.68 -2.54 13.65
N LYS A 20 1.09 -3.24 14.72
CA LYS A 20 2.50 -3.66 14.95
C LYS A 20 2.76 -5.11 14.53
N ILE A 21 1.71 -5.83 14.14
CA ILE A 21 1.77 -7.25 13.77
C ILE A 21 2.11 -7.35 12.28
N GLU A 22 3.30 -7.89 11.97
CA GLU A 22 3.83 -7.92 10.61
C GLU A 22 2.95 -8.71 9.62
N SER A 23 2.38 -9.84 10.04
CA SER A 23 1.48 -10.63 9.18
C SER A 23 0.21 -9.86 8.80
N ARG A 24 -0.30 -9.03 9.70
CA ARG A 24 -1.45 -8.15 9.42
C ARG A 24 -1.06 -6.99 8.52
N LEU A 25 0.11 -6.37 8.74
CA LEU A 25 0.63 -5.34 7.84
C LEU A 25 0.71 -5.85 6.41
N PHE A 26 1.19 -7.08 6.23
CA PHE A 26 1.31 -7.66 4.89
C PHE A 26 -0.04 -7.76 4.17
N ALA A 27 -1.05 -8.32 4.84
CA ALA A 27 -2.40 -8.40 4.27
C ALA A 27 -2.99 -7.01 3.93
N ILE A 28 -2.73 -6.01 4.78
CA ILE A 28 -3.17 -4.63 4.53
C ILE A 28 -2.46 -4.03 3.31
N TYR A 29 -1.15 -4.26 3.15
CA TYR A 29 -0.41 -3.79 1.98
C TYR A 29 -0.88 -4.47 0.69
N GLU A 30 -1.24 -5.75 0.74
CA GLU A 30 -1.85 -6.44 -0.40
C GLU A 30 -3.20 -5.83 -0.79
N ALA A 31 -4.08 -5.58 0.18
CA ALA A 31 -5.37 -4.95 -0.05
C ALA A 31 -5.23 -3.53 -0.64
N LEU A 32 -4.27 -2.75 -0.16
CA LEU A 32 -3.95 -1.42 -0.72
C LEU A 32 -3.45 -1.53 -2.17
N ALA A 33 -2.63 -2.53 -2.47
CA ALA A 33 -2.12 -2.77 -3.81
C ALA A 33 -3.22 -3.23 -4.79
N GLU A 34 -4.20 -3.99 -4.31
CA GLU A 34 -5.36 -4.42 -5.09
C GLU A 34 -6.36 -3.28 -5.33
N ALA A 35 -6.56 -2.41 -4.33
CA ALA A 35 -7.42 -1.24 -4.47
C ALA A 35 -6.95 -0.31 -5.59
N GLY A 36 -5.64 -0.23 -5.82
CA GLY A 36 -5.07 0.61 -6.87
C GLY A 36 -5.29 2.11 -6.64
N GLY A 37 -4.78 2.94 -7.53
CA GLY A 37 -4.86 4.40 -7.38
C GLY A 37 -3.57 5.02 -6.87
N LEU A 38 -3.49 6.36 -6.96
CA LEU A 38 -2.30 7.12 -6.58
C LEU A 38 -2.03 7.03 -5.07
N ILE A 39 -3.07 7.22 -4.25
CA ILE A 39 -2.97 7.24 -2.79
C ILE A 39 -2.34 5.96 -2.21
N PRO A 40 -2.86 4.73 -2.49
CA PRO A 40 -2.24 3.53 -1.94
C PRO A 40 -0.85 3.28 -2.52
N GLN A 41 -0.59 3.65 -3.77
CA GLN A 41 0.75 3.55 -4.35
C GLN A 41 1.76 4.44 -3.61
N GLU A 42 1.43 5.71 -3.36
CA GLU A 42 2.28 6.64 -2.62
C GLU A 42 2.54 6.16 -1.19
N PHE A 43 1.51 5.63 -0.53
CA PHE A 43 1.66 5.04 0.79
C PHE A 43 2.63 3.86 0.79
N LEU A 44 2.49 2.91 -0.14
CA LEU A 44 3.39 1.76 -0.27
C LEU A 44 4.83 2.18 -0.60
N ILE A 45 5.01 3.23 -1.42
CA ILE A 45 6.35 3.82 -1.70
C ILE A 45 6.97 4.39 -0.42
N LYS A 46 6.19 5.10 0.40
CA LYS A 46 6.67 5.63 1.69
C LYS A 46 7.17 4.49 2.59
N VAL A 47 6.36 3.44 2.75
CA VAL A 47 6.73 2.25 3.54
C VAL A 47 8.00 1.59 2.99
N ALA A 48 8.12 1.47 1.66
CA ALA A 48 9.31 0.89 1.03
C ALA A 48 10.58 1.70 1.30
N ARG A 49 10.50 3.03 1.28
CA ARG A 49 11.65 3.92 1.58
C ARG A 49 12.15 3.77 3.02
N GLU A 50 11.24 3.48 3.95
CA GLU A 50 11.54 3.29 5.37
C GLU A 50 11.94 1.84 5.71
N THR A 51 11.79 0.91 4.76
CA THR A 51 12.08 -0.51 4.95
C THR A 51 13.52 -0.85 4.53
N THR A 52 14.29 -1.48 5.43
CA THR A 52 15.63 -1.99 5.11
C THR A 52 15.59 -3.03 3.98
N ALA A 53 16.67 -3.10 3.20
CA ALA A 53 16.82 -4.07 2.12
C ALA A 53 16.62 -5.51 2.62
N GLY A 54 15.76 -6.26 1.92
CA GLY A 54 15.43 -7.64 2.27
C GLY A 54 14.15 -8.13 1.59
N PRO A 55 13.64 -9.32 1.99
CA PRO A 55 12.44 -9.92 1.39
C PRO A 55 11.21 -9.01 1.46
N LYS A 56 11.07 -8.26 2.57
CA LYS A 56 9.98 -7.29 2.76
C LYS A 56 10.04 -6.14 1.76
N LEU A 57 11.23 -5.60 1.48
CA LEU A 57 11.38 -4.54 0.48
C LEU A 57 11.06 -5.04 -0.93
N GLN A 58 11.54 -6.24 -1.29
CA GLN A 58 11.21 -6.86 -2.58
C GLN A 58 9.70 -7.05 -2.77
N LEU A 59 9.02 -7.42 -1.69
CA LEU A 59 7.57 -7.59 -1.66
C LEU A 59 6.84 -6.26 -1.85
N LEU A 60 7.23 -5.22 -1.11
CA LEU A 60 6.68 -3.87 -1.28
C LEU A 60 6.87 -3.34 -2.71
N ILE A 61 8.03 -3.57 -3.34
CA ILE A 61 8.27 -3.21 -4.75
C ILE A 61 7.25 -3.87 -5.69
N ARG A 62 6.95 -5.16 -5.49
CA ARG A 62 5.93 -5.86 -6.28
C ARG A 62 4.53 -5.28 -6.08
N LEU A 63 4.19 -4.93 -4.84
CA LEU A 63 2.90 -4.34 -4.48
C LEU A 63 2.72 -2.94 -5.06
N ILE A 64 3.77 -2.10 -5.04
CA ILE A 64 3.78 -0.79 -5.71
C ILE A 64 3.50 -0.96 -7.20
N GLY A 65 4.14 -1.93 -7.85
CA GLY A 65 3.89 -2.23 -9.26
C GLY A 65 2.46 -2.70 -9.54
N ARG A 66 1.85 -3.47 -8.62
CA ARG A 66 0.44 -3.89 -8.72
C ARG A 66 -0.50 -2.69 -8.60
N ALA A 67 -0.30 -1.84 -7.59
CA ALA A 67 -1.09 -0.62 -7.39
C ALA A 67 -1.03 0.33 -8.60
N SER A 68 0.16 0.47 -9.20
CA SER A 68 0.36 1.29 -10.40
C SER A 68 -0.40 0.75 -11.62
N ARG A 69 -0.38 -0.58 -11.85
CA ARG A 69 -1.12 -1.17 -12.98
C ARG A 69 -2.63 -1.07 -12.81
N ALA A 70 -3.12 -1.13 -11.58
CA ALA A 70 -4.54 -0.97 -11.27
C ALA A 70 -5.06 0.45 -11.54
N GLN A 71 -4.19 1.45 -11.77
CA GLN A 71 -4.59 2.80 -12.20
C GLN A 71 -4.91 2.90 -13.69
N VAL A 72 -4.42 1.95 -14.49
CA VAL A 72 -4.53 2.00 -15.96
C VAL A 72 -5.84 1.37 -16.45
N TYR A 73 -6.53 0.63 -15.59
CA TYR A 73 -7.82 -0.02 -15.84
C TYR A 73 -8.95 0.77 -15.17
#